data_AF-A0A957HEX2-F1
#
_entry.id   AF-A0A957HEX2-F1
#
_cell.length_a   1.000
_cell.length_b   1.000
_cell.length_c   1.000
_cell.angle_alpha   90.00
_cell.angle_beta   90.00
_cell.angle_gamma   90.00
#
_symmetry.space_group_name_H-M   'P 1'
#
loop_
_entity.id
_entity.type
_entity.pdbx_description
1 polymer ?
#
loop_
_entity_poly.entity_id
_entity_poly.type
_entity_poly.pdbx_seq_one_letter_code
_entity_poly.pdbx_strand_id
1 'polypeptide(L)'
;SYELIEHCIGDELIPTMLIWGSDDEAFPLTGFVLVGDTGIVRTSISYPQVRTYLATRFGCGAIVEPRQVETRDSIFPVLEERYVGCASGVPAVFYAIAGEVHTWPTRAQFTLLDGQATGNIEDAVYFFFNNIRRPDVETPENIPVLPEVTPEATAEATEATD
;
A
#
# COMPACT_ATOMS: atom_id res chain seq x y z
N SER A 1 -21.15 -21.03 0.51
CA SER A 1 -20.65 -19.64 0.47
C SER A 1 -20.89 -18.88 1.78
N TYR A 2 -21.80 -19.32 2.67
CA TYR A 2 -21.98 -18.71 3.99
C TYR A 2 -20.85 -19.01 5.00
N GLU A 3 -20.24 -20.19 4.96
CA GLU A 3 -19.16 -20.58 5.89
C GLU A 3 -17.91 -19.68 5.82
N LEU A 4 -17.59 -19.12 4.64
CA LEU A 4 -16.44 -18.21 4.49
C LEU A 4 -16.71 -16.85 5.15
N ILE A 5 -17.95 -16.37 5.05
CA ILE A 5 -18.37 -15.08 5.64
C ILE A 5 -18.41 -15.20 7.17
N GLU A 6 -18.89 -16.32 7.70
CA GLU A 6 -18.89 -16.56 9.15
C GLU A 6 -17.48 -16.67 9.74
N HIS A 7 -16.51 -17.21 9.00
CA HIS A 7 -15.10 -17.19 9.44
C HIS A 7 -14.53 -15.78 9.49
N CYS A 8 -14.83 -14.93 8.50
CA CYS A 8 -14.28 -13.57 8.47
C CYS A 8 -14.95 -12.59 9.45
N ILE A 9 -16.10 -12.94 10.02
CA ILE A 9 -16.79 -12.13 11.05
C ILE A 9 -16.16 -12.43 12.42
N GLY A 10 -15.36 -11.47 12.91
CA GLY A 10 -14.68 -11.57 14.20
C GLY A 10 -13.18 -11.83 14.11
N ASP A 11 -12.66 -12.04 12.89
CA ASP A 11 -11.23 -12.20 12.65
C ASP A 11 -10.42 -10.96 13.05
N GLU A 12 -9.16 -11.21 13.39
CA GLU A 12 -8.15 -10.18 13.67
C GLU A 12 -8.03 -9.23 12.47
N LEU A 13 -8.01 -7.93 12.77
CA LEU A 13 -7.84 -6.90 11.77
C LEU A 13 -6.36 -6.83 11.38
N ILE A 14 -6.08 -6.95 10.07
CA ILE A 14 -4.71 -6.87 9.55
C ILE A 14 -4.45 -5.54 8.84
N PRO A 15 -3.21 -5.01 8.89
CA PRO A 15 -2.85 -3.85 8.11
C PRO A 15 -3.17 -4.08 6.63
N THR A 16 -3.88 -3.12 6.03
CA THR A 16 -4.38 -3.26 4.66
C THR A 16 -3.88 -2.12 3.77
N MET A 17 -3.18 -2.48 2.69
CA MET A 17 -2.88 -1.57 1.59
C MET A 17 -3.75 -1.95 0.40
N LEU A 18 -4.34 -0.95 -0.26
CA LEU A 18 -5.00 -1.12 -1.53
C LEU A 18 -4.40 -0.19 -2.59
N ILE A 19 -4.24 -0.69 -3.80
CA ILE A 19 -3.69 0.03 -4.95
C ILE A 19 -4.69 -0.11 -6.08
N TRP A 20 -5.00 0.99 -6.76
CA TRP A 20 -6.03 1.02 -7.79
C TRP A 20 -5.65 1.98 -8.94
N GLY A 21 -5.77 1.51 -10.18
CA GLY A 21 -5.62 2.35 -11.38
C GLY A 21 -6.96 2.98 -11.80
N SER A 22 -7.01 4.30 -12.03
CA SER A 22 -8.28 4.99 -12.33
C SER A 22 -8.98 4.50 -13.59
N ASP A 23 -8.22 3.91 -14.52
CA ASP A 23 -8.66 3.47 -15.84
C ASP A 23 -8.77 1.93 -15.89
N ASP A 24 -8.79 1.27 -14.73
CA ASP A 24 -9.05 -0.16 -14.60
C ASP A 24 -10.49 -0.50 -14.99
N GLU A 25 -10.69 -1.05 -16.19
CA GLU A 25 -12.01 -1.47 -16.68
C GLU A 25 -12.52 -2.77 -16.02
N ALA A 26 -11.63 -3.59 -15.45
CA ALA A 26 -12.03 -4.80 -14.72
C ALA A 26 -12.61 -4.46 -13.34
N PHE A 27 -12.08 -3.39 -12.73
CA PHE A 27 -12.52 -2.84 -11.46
C PHE A 27 -12.71 -1.32 -11.61
N PRO A 28 -13.81 -0.86 -12.24
CA PRO A 28 -14.02 0.56 -12.44
C PRO A 28 -14.31 1.27 -11.10
N LEU A 29 -13.85 2.51 -10.98
CA LEU A 29 -14.01 3.32 -9.76
C LEU A 29 -15.47 3.42 -9.29
N THR A 30 -16.42 3.43 -10.22
CA THR A 30 -17.87 3.51 -9.93
C THR A 30 -18.52 2.15 -9.69
N GLY A 31 -17.79 1.04 -9.82
CA GLY A 31 -18.33 -0.32 -9.80
C GLY A 31 -19.26 -0.59 -10.99
N PHE A 32 -19.85 -1.77 -11.03
CA PHE A 32 -20.86 -2.10 -12.03
C PHE A 32 -21.81 -3.19 -11.57
N VAL A 33 -22.95 -3.28 -12.27
CA VAL A 33 -23.87 -4.42 -12.23
C VAL A 33 -24.14 -4.83 -13.69
N LEU A 34 -23.85 -6.09 -14.02
CA LEU A 34 -24.09 -6.68 -15.32
C LEU A 34 -25.03 -7.87 -15.16
N VAL A 35 -26.09 -7.92 -15.95
CA VAL A 35 -26.99 -9.08 -16.04
C VAL A 35 -26.66 -9.80 -17.34
N GLY A 36 -26.08 -10.99 -17.24
CA GLY A 36 -25.75 -11.80 -18.40
C GLY A 36 -26.98 -12.47 -19.02
N ASP A 37 -26.84 -12.95 -20.25
CA ASP A 37 -27.92 -13.62 -21.01
C ASP A 37 -28.46 -14.88 -20.32
N THR A 38 -27.68 -15.48 -19.44
CA THR A 38 -28.06 -16.62 -18.60
C THR A 38 -28.86 -16.24 -17.36
N GLY A 39 -29.14 -14.95 -17.15
CA GLY A 39 -29.74 -14.42 -15.93
C GLY A 39 -28.76 -14.31 -14.74
N ILE A 40 -27.47 -14.61 -14.95
CA ILE A 40 -26.44 -14.46 -13.91
C ILE A 40 -26.12 -12.97 -13.74
N VAL A 41 -26.28 -12.48 -12.51
CA VAL A 41 -25.89 -11.12 -12.12
C VAL A 41 -24.42 -11.13 -11.70
N ARG A 42 -23.61 -10.27 -12.33
CA ARG A 42 -22.23 -9.97 -11.93
C ARG A 42 -22.18 -8.56 -11.38
N THR A 43 -21.56 -8.40 -10.22
CA THR A 43 -21.39 -7.10 -9.58
C THR A 43 -19.93 -6.88 -9.26
N SER A 44 -19.44 -5.65 -9.45
CA SER A 44 -18.14 -5.22 -8.94
C SER A 44 -18.34 -4.07 -7.96
N ILE A 45 -17.57 -4.11 -6.87
CA ILE A 45 -17.63 -3.11 -5.80
C ILE A 45 -16.91 -1.86 -6.28
N SER A 46 -17.56 -0.72 -6.13
CA SER A 46 -16.98 0.60 -6.45
C SER A 46 -15.90 1.00 -5.44
N TYR A 47 -15.01 1.89 -5.87
CA TYR A 47 -14.01 2.49 -4.99
C TYR A 47 -14.63 3.12 -3.72
N PRO A 48 -15.67 3.98 -3.79
CA PRO A 48 -16.33 4.51 -2.60
C PRO A 48 -16.90 3.44 -1.66
N GLN A 49 -17.39 2.31 -2.20
CA GLN A 49 -17.89 1.20 -1.40
C GLN A 49 -16.76 0.46 -0.67
N VAL A 50 -15.64 0.17 -1.34
CA VAL A 50 -14.46 -0.44 -0.68
C VAL A 50 -13.96 0.46 0.45
N ARG A 51 -13.87 1.78 0.22
CA ARG A 51 -13.46 2.73 1.25
C ARG A 51 -14.38 2.72 2.46
N THR A 52 -15.67 2.79 2.21
CA THR A 52 -16.69 2.80 3.27
C THR A 52 -16.64 1.50 4.08
N TYR A 53 -16.47 0.37 3.40
CA TYR A 53 -16.30 -0.93 4.04
C TYR A 53 -15.07 -0.95 4.96
N LEU A 54 -13.89 -0.54 4.48
CA LEU A 54 -12.67 -0.53 5.29
C LEU A 54 -12.76 0.47 6.46
N ALA A 55 -13.27 1.68 6.23
CA ALA A 55 -13.50 2.66 7.29
C ALA A 55 -14.38 2.09 8.41
N THR A 56 -15.49 1.45 8.03
CA THR A 56 -16.43 0.83 8.98
C THR A 56 -15.77 -0.34 9.71
N ARG A 57 -15.06 -1.20 8.98
CA ARG A 57 -14.43 -2.41 9.52
C ARG A 57 -13.31 -2.09 10.52
N PHE A 58 -12.55 -1.02 10.28
CA PHE A 58 -11.48 -0.54 11.18
C PHE A 58 -11.97 0.47 12.22
N GLY A 59 -13.24 0.90 12.15
CA GLY A 59 -13.81 1.88 13.08
C GLY A 59 -13.15 3.25 12.98
N CYS A 60 -12.88 3.75 11.77
CA CYS A 60 -12.24 5.04 11.53
C CYS A 60 -13.28 6.17 11.45
N GLY A 61 -13.03 7.28 12.16
CA GLY A 61 -13.97 8.40 12.27
C GLY A 61 -14.03 9.33 11.05
N ALA A 62 -12.99 9.37 10.22
CA ALA A 62 -12.94 10.12 8.95
C ALA A 62 -11.83 9.58 8.04
N ILE A 63 -12.00 9.70 6.73
CA ILE A 63 -10.90 9.53 5.76
C ILE A 63 -10.11 10.85 5.75
N VAL A 64 -8.79 10.79 5.89
CA VAL A 64 -7.95 11.99 5.71
C VAL A 64 -8.08 12.44 4.26
N GLU A 65 -8.09 13.76 4.04
CA GLU A 65 -8.09 14.31 2.69
C GLU A 65 -7.00 13.63 1.83
N PRO A 66 -7.33 13.20 0.60
CA PRO A 66 -6.36 12.58 -0.29
C PRO A 66 -5.15 13.49 -0.45
N ARG A 67 -3.95 12.94 -0.25
CA ARG A 67 -2.69 13.65 -0.46
C ARG A 67 -2.08 13.18 -1.76
N GLN A 68 -1.70 14.11 -2.62
CA GLN A 68 -0.88 13.79 -3.78
C GLN A 68 0.54 13.42 -3.31
N VAL A 69 1.02 12.23 -3.68
CA VAL A 69 2.30 11.65 -3.23
C VAL A 69 3.30 11.43 -4.34
N GLU A 70 3.07 12.08 -5.48
CA GLU A 70 3.95 11.99 -6.65
C GLU A 70 5.37 12.43 -6.33
N THR A 71 6.29 11.68 -6.92
CA THR A 71 7.68 12.09 -7.07
C THR A 71 7.87 12.80 -8.40
N ARG A 72 8.98 13.51 -8.54
CA ARG A 72 9.36 14.24 -9.76
C ARG A 72 9.43 13.36 -11.02
N ASP A 73 9.60 12.05 -10.84
CA ASP A 73 9.88 11.09 -11.91
C ASP A 73 8.69 10.16 -12.20
N SER A 74 7.58 10.28 -11.47
CA SER A 74 6.35 9.56 -11.80
C SER A 74 5.71 10.18 -13.05
N ILE A 75 5.36 9.35 -14.03
CA ILE A 75 4.59 9.79 -15.21
C ILE A 75 3.07 9.83 -14.94
N PHE A 76 2.63 9.26 -13.81
CA PHE A 76 1.23 9.17 -13.44
C PHE A 76 0.97 9.89 -12.12
N PRO A 77 -0.16 10.62 -12.04
CA PRO A 77 -0.59 11.16 -10.78
C PRO A 77 -0.93 10.09 -9.75
N VAL A 78 -0.49 10.28 -8.50
CA VAL A 78 -0.74 9.32 -7.41
C VAL A 78 -1.33 10.02 -6.20
N LEU A 79 -2.50 9.55 -5.79
CA LEU A 79 -3.20 9.98 -4.59
C LEU A 79 -3.08 8.91 -3.51
N GLU A 80 -2.65 9.33 -2.33
CA GLU A 80 -2.64 8.53 -1.12
C GLU A 80 -3.79 8.96 -0.21
N GLU A 81 -4.58 8.00 0.23
CA GLU A 81 -5.55 8.20 1.29
C GLU A 81 -5.19 7.33 2.49
N ARG A 82 -5.09 7.96 3.67
CA ARG A 82 -4.84 7.26 4.93
C ARG A 82 -6.09 7.31 5.79
N TYR A 83 -6.40 6.20 6.43
CA TYR A 83 -7.42 6.16 7.47
C TYR A 83 -6.76 6.52 8.80
N VAL A 84 -7.35 7.47 9.53
CA VAL A 84 -6.84 7.91 10.84
C VAL A 84 -7.93 7.76 11.90
N GLY A 85 -7.51 7.73 13.17
CA GLY A 85 -8.43 7.60 14.29
C GLY A 85 -9.24 6.31 14.24
N CYS A 86 -8.66 5.24 13.69
CA CYS A 86 -9.28 3.92 13.63
C CYS A 86 -9.26 3.27 15.00
N ALA A 87 -10.43 2.87 15.51
CA ALA A 87 -10.57 2.18 16.79
C ALA A 87 -9.79 0.85 16.84
N SER A 88 -9.56 0.24 15.67
CA SER A 88 -8.74 -0.97 15.54
C SER A 88 -7.26 -0.75 15.88
N GLY A 89 -6.75 0.49 15.80
CA GLY A 89 -5.31 0.78 15.80
C GLY A 89 -4.57 0.28 14.55
N VAL A 90 -5.24 -0.45 13.65
CA VAL A 90 -4.65 -1.05 12.47
C VAL A 90 -4.69 -0.06 11.31
N PRO A 91 -3.56 0.23 10.65
CA PRO A 91 -3.54 1.18 9.56
C PRO A 91 -4.14 0.60 8.28
N ALA A 92 -4.80 1.48 7.54
CA ALA A 92 -5.22 1.24 6.18
C ALA A 92 -4.76 2.38 5.29
N VAL A 93 -4.25 2.04 4.10
CA VAL A 93 -3.77 3.01 3.12
C VAL A 93 -4.31 2.63 1.75
N PHE A 94 -4.75 3.63 1.00
CA PHE A 94 -5.20 3.49 -0.37
C PHE A 94 -4.32 4.34 -1.29
N TYR A 95 -3.88 3.76 -2.39
CA TYR A 95 -3.20 4.46 -3.48
C TYR A 95 -4.06 4.42 -4.74
N ALA A 96 -4.44 5.60 -5.24
CA ALA A 96 -5.10 5.76 -6.53
C ALA A 96 -4.08 6.29 -7.54
N ILE A 97 -3.91 5.60 -8.66
CA ILE A 97 -2.96 5.97 -9.71
C ILE A 97 -3.74 6.37 -10.97
N ALA A 98 -3.68 7.64 -11.32
CA ALA A 98 -4.43 8.18 -12.44
C ALA A 98 -3.85 7.69 -13.77
N GLY A 99 -4.69 7.20 -14.67
CA GLY A 99 -4.30 6.72 -16.01
C GLY A 99 -3.78 5.28 -16.05
N GLU A 100 -3.67 4.60 -14.90
CA GLU A 100 -3.27 3.19 -14.85
C GLU A 100 -4.48 2.27 -15.00
N VAL A 101 -4.24 1.12 -15.65
CA VAL A 101 -5.25 0.10 -16.01
C VAL A 101 -5.13 -1.12 -15.09
N HIS A 102 -5.76 -2.25 -15.45
CA HIS A 102 -5.68 -3.53 -14.73
C HIS A 102 -4.31 -4.23 -14.87
N THR A 103 -3.23 -3.56 -14.49
CA THR A 103 -1.86 -4.06 -14.51
C THR A 103 -1.09 -3.62 -13.28
N TRP A 104 -0.04 -4.36 -12.93
CA TRP A 104 0.87 -3.94 -11.87
C TRP A 104 1.55 -2.62 -12.27
N PRO A 105 1.38 -1.53 -11.51
CA PRO A 105 1.79 -0.19 -11.92
C PRO A 105 3.29 0.01 -11.68
N THR A 106 4.10 -0.60 -12.54
CA THR A 106 5.59 -0.57 -12.47
C THR A 106 6.20 0.80 -12.73
N ARG A 107 5.41 1.74 -13.28
CA ARG A 107 5.88 3.08 -13.69
C ARG A 107 5.50 4.19 -12.72
N ALA A 108 4.61 3.90 -11.78
CA ALA A 108 4.26 4.84 -10.73
C ALA A 108 5.39 4.88 -9.69
N GLN A 109 5.70 6.09 -9.23
CA GLN A 109 6.62 6.30 -8.12
C GLN A 109 5.91 7.07 -7.00
N PHE A 110 6.27 6.75 -5.77
CA PHE A 110 5.61 7.20 -4.55
C PHE A 110 6.64 7.77 -3.60
N THR A 111 6.32 8.87 -2.93
CA THR A 111 6.91 9.13 -1.63
C THR A 111 6.39 8.08 -0.65
N LEU A 112 7.29 7.30 -0.03
CA LEU A 112 6.96 6.29 0.97
C LEU A 112 6.33 6.94 2.21
N LEU A 113 5.74 6.12 3.09
CA LEU A 113 4.90 6.62 4.18
C LEU A 113 5.65 7.53 5.17
N ASP A 114 6.98 7.43 5.24
CA ASP A 114 7.89 8.26 6.06
C ASP A 114 8.17 9.65 5.47
N GLY A 115 7.71 9.94 4.25
CA GLY A 115 7.89 11.24 3.61
C GLY A 115 9.31 11.52 3.10
N GLN A 116 10.24 10.58 3.26
CA GLN A 116 11.68 10.80 3.02
C GLN A 116 12.17 9.99 1.82
N ALA A 117 11.67 8.76 1.66
CA ALA A 117 12.09 7.88 0.58
C ALA A 117 11.14 7.96 -0.62
N THR A 118 11.71 7.86 -1.82
CA THR A 118 10.96 7.65 -3.07
C THR A 118 11.16 6.22 -3.54
N GLY A 119 10.07 5.53 -3.83
CA GLY A 119 10.13 4.14 -4.30
C GLY A 119 9.13 3.87 -5.42
N ASN A 120 9.19 2.66 -5.97
CA ASN A 120 8.14 2.10 -6.79
C ASN A 120 7.10 1.39 -5.91
N ILE A 121 6.18 0.65 -6.52
CA ILE A 121 5.05 0.10 -5.78
C ILE A 121 5.45 -1.10 -4.93
N GLU A 122 6.49 -1.82 -5.36
CA GLU A 122 7.09 -2.90 -4.58
C GLU A 122 7.76 -2.32 -3.33
N ASP A 123 8.44 -1.18 -3.46
CA ASP A 123 9.01 -0.45 -2.34
C ASP A 123 7.91 0.03 -1.38
N ALA A 124 6.79 0.54 -1.91
CA ALA A 124 5.64 0.95 -1.10
C ALA A 124 5.05 -0.22 -0.31
N VAL A 125 4.83 -1.37 -0.97
CA VAL A 125 4.34 -2.61 -0.35
C VAL A 125 5.33 -3.09 0.72
N TYR A 126 6.62 -3.17 0.40
CA TYR A 126 7.66 -3.59 1.33
C TYR A 126 7.73 -2.65 2.53
N PHE A 127 7.69 -1.34 2.28
CA PHE A 127 7.71 -0.34 3.33
C PHE A 127 6.49 -0.48 4.25
N PHE A 128 5.29 -0.62 3.69
CA PHE A 128 4.05 -0.77 4.44
C PHE A 128 4.12 -1.97 5.40
N PHE A 129 4.46 -3.16 4.92
CA PHE A 129 4.49 -4.33 5.78
C PHE A 129 5.64 -4.33 6.80
N ASN A 130 6.78 -3.68 6.51
CA ASN A 130 7.91 -3.63 7.43
C ASN A 130 7.87 -2.47 8.44
N ASN A 131 7.16 -1.37 8.11
CA ASN A 131 7.13 -0.15 8.93
C ASN A 131 5.78 0.12 9.58
N ILE A 132 4.76 -0.70 9.33
CA ILE A 132 3.59 -0.75 10.20
C ILE A 132 4.00 -1.40 11.51
N ARG A 133 4.62 -0.60 12.36
CA ARG A 133 4.72 -0.90 13.78
C ARG A 133 3.31 -0.93 14.34
N ARG A 134 3.00 -2.08 14.94
CA ARG A 134 1.91 -2.27 15.89
C ARG A 134 1.84 -1.05 16.82
N PRO A 135 0.67 -0.40 16.99
CA PRO A 135 0.52 0.77 17.88
C PRO A 135 0.98 0.53 19.33
N ASP A 136 1.11 -0.73 19.71
CA ASP A 136 1.54 -1.27 21.00
C ASP A 136 3.07 -1.42 21.15
N VAL A 137 3.86 -1.13 20.10
CA VAL A 137 5.33 -1.03 20.21
C VAL A 137 5.68 0.45 20.30
N GLU A 138 5.82 0.95 21.53
CA GLU A 138 6.58 2.17 21.80
C GLU A 138 7.83 2.15 20.91
N THR A 139 8.06 3.24 20.17
CA THR A 139 9.28 3.44 19.40
C THR A 139 10.47 2.95 20.23
N PRO A 140 11.26 1.95 19.78
CA PRO A 140 12.51 1.68 20.43
C PRO A 140 13.34 2.94 20.20
N GLU A 141 13.54 3.73 21.25
CA GLU A 141 14.51 4.82 21.29
C GLU A 141 15.96 4.32 21.08
N ASN A 142 16.16 3.02 20.80
CA ASN A 142 17.45 2.42 20.49
C ASN A 142 17.29 1.40 19.36
N ILE A 143 17.25 1.86 18.11
CA ILE A 143 17.74 1.02 17.01
C ILE A 143 19.27 1.12 17.08
N PRO A 144 20.00 0.04 17.37
CA PRO A 144 21.47 0.08 17.33
C PRO A 144 21.90 0.49 15.92
N VAL A 145 22.64 1.58 15.83
CA VAL A 145 23.32 1.99 14.60
C VAL A 145 24.24 0.83 14.21
N LEU A 146 23.96 0.19 13.08
CA LEU A 146 24.86 -0.80 12.51
C LEU A 146 26.21 -0.11 12.27
N PRO A 147 27.34 -0.69 12.71
CA PRO A 147 28.64 -0.08 12.47
C PRO A 147 28.85 0.11 10.97
N GLU A 148 29.32 1.29 10.57
CA GLU A 148 29.73 1.55 9.19
C GLU A 148 30.76 0.49 8.78
N VAL A 149 30.44 -0.24 7.71
CA VAL A 149 31.38 -1.17 7.10
C VAL A 149 32.40 -0.32 6.35
N THR A 150 33.54 -0.06 6.98
CA THR A 150 34.68 0.55 6.32
C THR A 150 35.18 -0.42 5.25
N PRO A 151 35.24 -0.05 3.97
CA PRO A 151 35.81 -0.92 2.95
C PRO A 151 37.29 -1.14 3.26
N GLU A 152 37.67 -2.39 3.54
CA GLU A 152 39.06 -2.80 3.67
C GLU A 152 39.76 -2.56 2.33
N ALA A 153 40.75 -1.67 2.34
CA ALA A 153 41.60 -1.40 1.20
C ALA A 153 42.40 -2.67 0.87
N THR A 154 42.05 -3.34 -0.22
CA THR A 154 42.86 -4.42 -0.79
C THR A 154 44.09 -3.80 -1.45
N ALA A 155 45.23 -3.82 -0.76
CA ALA A 155 46.52 -3.52 -1.35
C ALA A 155 47.04 -4.79 -2.04
N GLU A 156 47.02 -4.81 -3.38
CA GLU A 156 47.79 -5.79 -4.15
C GLU A 156 49.29 -5.50 -3.98
N ALA A 157 50.02 -6.48 -3.45
CA ALA A 157 51.47 -6.50 -3.42
C ALA A 157 52.01 -7.08 -4.72
N THR A 158 52.79 -6.27 -5.43
CA THR A 158 53.63 -6.66 -6.55
C THR A 158 54.76 -7.56 -6.05
N GLU A 159 54.83 -8.81 -6.52
CA GLU A 159 56.03 -9.65 -6.36
C GLU A 159 56.66 -9.86 -7.73
N ALA A 160 57.85 -9.29 -7.90
CA ALA A 160 58.74 -9.52 -9.02
C ALA A 160 59.72 -10.64 -8.64
N THR A 161 59.84 -11.65 -9.49
CA THR A 161 60.98 -12.58 -9.48
C THR A 161 61.43 -12.87 -10.91
N ASP A 162 62.72 -12.58 -11.11
CA ASP A 162 63.71 -12.91 -12.14
C ASP A 162 63.54 -12.41 -13.60
#